data_AF-A0A7J2HHF1-F1
#
_entry.id   AF-A0A7J2HHF1-F1
#
_cell.length_a   1.000
_cell.length_b   1.000
_cell.length_c   1.000
_cell.angle_alpha   90.00
_cell.angle_beta   90.00
_cell.angle_gamma   90.00
#
_symmetry.space_group_name_H-M   'P 1'
#
loop_
_entity.id
_entity.type
_entity.pdbx_description
1 polymer ?
#
loop_
_entity_poly.entity_id
_entity_poly.type
_entity_poly.pdbx_seq_one_letter_code
_entity_poly.pdbx_strand_id
1 'polypeptide(L)'
;MISFREIIIAVALFAWILLLTGFLTRKLYDLMIRRGLEHGVAVYYNRKIIHVFAGGLVAFIAPFYFETPLIPLIFAAILAVMTYIPHKTGKLL
;
A
#
# COMPACT_ATOMS: atom_id res chain seq x y z
N MET A 1 9.28 -20.66 -13.06
CA MET A 1 10.46 -20.61 -12.15
C MET A 1 10.60 -19.17 -11.71
N ILE A 2 10.96 -18.85 -10.46
CA ILE A 2 11.06 -17.44 -10.05
C ILE A 2 12.10 -16.73 -10.92
N SER A 3 11.68 -15.67 -11.60
CA SER A 3 12.54 -14.89 -12.48
C SER A 3 13.05 -13.62 -11.79
N PHE A 4 14.21 -13.12 -12.21
CA PHE A 4 14.74 -11.83 -11.74
C PHE A 4 13.78 -10.66 -12.03
N ARG A 5 12.99 -10.79 -13.11
CA ARG A 5 11.97 -9.81 -13.52
C ARG A 5 10.86 -9.69 -12.48
N GLU A 6 10.36 -10.81 -11.95
CA GLU A 6 9.33 -10.83 -10.90
C GLU A 6 9.81 -10.09 -9.64
N ILE A 7 11.08 -10.29 -9.26
CA ILE A 7 11.66 -9.64 -8.08
C ILE A 7 11.73 -8.12 -8.28
N ILE A 8 12.21 -7.64 -9.43
CA ILE A 8 12.26 -6.20 -9.73
C ILE A 8 10.86 -5.59 -9.65
N ILE A 9 9.87 -6.24 -10.25
CA ILE A 9 8.49 -5.74 -10.27
C ILE A 9 7.90 -5.73 -8.86
N ALA A 10 8.11 -6.78 -8.07
CA ALA A 10 7.68 -6.82 -6.68
C ALA A 10 8.30 -5.71 -5.84
N VAL A 11 9.61 -5.46 -5.98
CA VAL A 11 10.29 -4.37 -5.27
C VAL A 11 9.74 -3.01 -5.70
N ALA A 12 9.51 -2.79 -6.99
CA ALA A 12 8.94 -1.54 -7.48
C ALA A 12 7.50 -1.30 -6.97
N LEU A 13 6.64 -2.33 -7.01
CA LEU A 13 5.28 -2.26 -6.48
C LEU A 13 5.27 -2.07 -4.97
N PHE A 14 6.20 -2.71 -4.24
CA PHE A 14 6.33 -2.54 -2.80
C PHE A 14 6.78 -1.12 -2.43
N ALA A 15 7.78 -0.58 -3.15
CA ALA A 15 8.21 0.81 -2.99
C ALA A 15 7.06 1.79 -3.29
N TRP A 16 6.25 1.50 -4.32
CA TRP A 16 5.04 2.27 -4.62
C TRP A 16 4.04 2.25 -3.45
N ILE A 17 3.75 1.08 -2.86
CA ILE A 17 2.83 0.97 -1.72
C ILE A 17 3.35 1.81 -0.55
N LEU A 18 4.63 1.69 -0.20
CA LEU A 18 5.23 2.45 0.91
C LEU A 18 5.19 3.97 0.67
N LEU A 19 5.49 4.41 -0.56
CA LEU A 19 5.38 5.82 -0.94
C LEU A 19 3.94 6.33 -0.85
N LEU A 20 2.99 5.53 -1.35
CA LEU A 20 1.58 5.85 -1.34
C LEU A 20 1.07 6.04 0.09
N THR A 21 1.29 5.04 0.96
CA THR A 21 0.74 5.04 2.33
C THR A 21 1.51 5.96 3.27
N GLY A 22 2.83 6.03 3.16
CA GLY A 22 3.68 6.81 4.08
C GLY A 22 3.75 8.30 3.76
N PHE A 23 3.56 8.68 2.49
CA PHE A 23 3.78 10.06 2.06
C PHE A 23 2.60 10.66 1.31
N LEU A 24 2.11 10.02 0.25
CA LEU A 24 1.09 10.63 -0.62
C LEU A 24 -0.26 10.79 0.09
N THR A 25 -0.74 9.75 0.76
CA THR A 25 -2.02 9.81 1.50
C THR A 25 -1.91 10.70 2.72
N ARG A 26 -0.73 10.79 3.35
CA ARG A 26 -0.50 11.75 4.43
C ARG A 26 -0.64 13.19 3.94
N LYS A 27 0.00 13.54 2.82
CA LYS A 27 -0.14 14.87 2.20
C LYS A 27 -1.58 15.16 1.79
N LEU A 28 -2.28 14.17 1.23
CA LEU A 28 -3.68 14.31 0.86
C LEU A 28 -4.56 14.54 2.09
N TYR A 29 -4.37 13.76 3.15
CA TYR A 29 -5.05 13.95 4.43
C TYR A 29 -4.85 15.38 4.94
N ASP A 30 -3.60 15.87 5.02
CA ASP A 30 -3.31 17.22 5.50
C ASP A 30 -3.98 18.29 4.61
N LEU A 31 -4.01 18.09 3.30
CA LEU A 31 -4.71 18.97 2.37
C LEU A 31 -6.23 18.99 2.64
N MET A 32 -6.84 17.83 2.89
CA MET A 32 -8.27 17.72 3.20
C MET A 32 -8.62 18.43 4.50
N ILE A 33 -7.81 18.24 5.55
CA ILE A 33 -7.99 18.94 6.83
C ILE A 33 -7.84 20.45 6.67
N ARG A 34 -6.82 20.91 5.93
CA ARG A 34 -6.63 22.35 5.64
C ARG A 34 -7.79 22.97 4.86
N ARG A 35 -8.52 22.17 4.09
CA ARG A 35 -9.73 22.59 3.36
C ARG A 35 -11.00 22.50 4.19
N GLY A 36 -10.91 22.17 5.49
CA GLY A 36 -12.03 22.12 6.41
C GLY A 36 -12.87 20.85 6.32
N LEU A 37 -12.37 19.77 5.70
CA LEU A 37 -13.07 18.49 5.70
C LEU A 37 -13.00 17.87 7.10
N GLU A 38 -14.10 17.22 7.51
CA GLU A 38 -14.13 16.47 8.77
C GLU A 38 -13.10 15.35 8.78
N HIS A 39 -12.50 15.12 9.96
CA HIS A 39 -11.48 14.10 10.16
C HIS A 39 -11.93 12.72 9.64
N GLY A 40 -13.14 12.29 9.99
CA GLY A 40 -13.67 10.99 9.57
C GLY A 40 -13.79 10.86 8.04
N VAL A 41 -14.19 11.93 7.35
CA VAL A 41 -14.29 11.98 5.89
C VAL A 41 -12.90 11.89 5.27
N ALA A 42 -11.93 12.67 5.77
CA ALA A 42 -10.56 12.62 5.29
C ALA A 42 -9.94 11.23 5.46
N VAL A 43 -10.13 10.59 6.61
CA VAL A 43 -9.66 9.21 6.86
C VAL A 43 -10.34 8.21 5.92
N TYR A 44 -11.66 8.33 5.71
CA TYR A 44 -12.41 7.43 4.84
C TYR A 44 -11.89 7.45 3.40
N TYR A 45 -11.71 8.64 2.82
CA TYR A 45 -11.21 8.78 1.45
C TYR A 45 -9.78 8.30 1.31
N ASN A 46 -8.90 8.60 2.28
CA ASN A 46 -7.53 8.10 2.26
C ASN A 46 -7.48 6.57 2.28
N ARG A 47 -8.32 5.91 3.10
CA ARG A 47 -8.44 4.45 3.09
C ARG A 47 -8.91 3.90 1.74
N LYS A 48 -9.87 4.55 1.07
CA LYS A 48 -10.35 4.13 -0.25
C LYS A 48 -9.25 4.27 -1.31
N ILE A 49 -8.50 5.36 -1.28
CA ILE A 49 -7.36 5.58 -2.18
C ILE A 49 -6.30 4.51 -1.96
N ILE A 50 -5.91 4.24 -0.71
CA ILE A 50 -4.97 3.15 -0.40
C ILE A 50 -5.49 1.81 -0.93
N HIS A 51 -6.78 1.49 -0.70
CA HIS A 51 -7.34 0.22 -1.16
C HIS A 51 -7.29 0.08 -2.69
N VAL A 52 -7.62 1.12 -3.44
CA VAL A 52 -7.60 1.10 -4.91
C VAL A 52 -6.16 1.04 -5.44
N PHE A 53 -5.25 1.87 -4.93
CA PHE A 53 -3.91 2.02 -5.51
C PHE A 53 -2.84 1.08 -4.93
N ALA A 54 -2.97 0.63 -3.68
CA ALA A 54 -2.11 -0.41 -3.11
C ALA A 54 -2.68 -1.81 -3.33
N GLY A 55 -3.99 -1.99 -3.11
CA GLY A 55 -4.65 -3.29 -3.27
C GLY A 55 -5.05 -3.56 -4.72
N GLY A 56 -5.98 -2.74 -5.24
CA GLY A 56 -6.59 -2.94 -6.55
C GLY A 56 -5.60 -2.91 -7.71
N LEU A 57 -4.74 -1.88 -7.78
CA LEU A 57 -3.73 -1.75 -8.83
C LEU A 57 -2.74 -2.92 -8.83
N VAL A 58 -2.25 -3.30 -7.66
CA VAL A 58 -1.29 -4.41 -7.53
C VAL A 58 -1.94 -5.74 -7.90
N ALA A 59 -3.18 -5.98 -7.43
CA ALA A 59 -3.94 -7.17 -7.80
C ALA A 59 -4.23 -7.24 -9.30
N PHE A 60 -4.52 -6.10 -9.93
CA PHE A 60 -4.70 -6.01 -11.39
C PHE A 60 -3.40 -6.31 -12.14
N ILE A 61 -2.26 -5.78 -11.70
CA ILE A 61 -0.94 -5.98 -12.32
C ILE A 61 -0.45 -7.43 -12.14
N ALA A 62 -0.78 -8.07 -11.01
CA ALA A 62 -0.22 -9.35 -10.63
C ALA A 62 -0.31 -10.47 -11.69
N PRO A 63 -1.47 -10.77 -12.31
CA PRO A 63 -1.57 -11.85 -13.29
C PRO A 63 -0.76 -11.64 -14.56
N PHE A 64 -0.32 -10.41 -14.85
CA PHE A 64 0.47 -10.10 -16.04
C PHE A 64 1.97 -10.31 -15.86
N TYR A 65 2.44 -10.37 -14.62
CA TYR A 65 3.87 -10.29 -14.32
C TYR A 65 4.40 -11.33 -13.35
N PHE A 66 3.53 -12.04 -12.62
CA PHE A 66 3.93 -13.12 -11.72
C PHE A 66 3.41 -14.45 -12.23
N GLU A 67 4.30 -15.41 -12.41
CA GLU A 67 3.96 -16.78 -12.82
C GLU A 67 3.41 -17.59 -11.63
N THR A 68 3.82 -17.25 -10.41
CA THR A 68 3.43 -17.94 -9.19
C THR A 68 3.04 -16.94 -8.10
N PRO A 69 2.17 -17.33 -7.15
CA PRO A 69 1.75 -16.44 -6.07
C PRO A 69 2.86 -16.22 -5.02
N LEU A 70 3.99 -16.94 -5.09
CA LEU A 70 4.98 -16.98 -4.02
C LEU A 70 5.64 -15.62 -3.77
N ILE A 71 6.10 -14.92 -4.81
CA ILE A 71 6.71 -13.59 -4.65
C ILE A 71 5.69 -12.56 -4.14
N PRO A 72 4.50 -12.40 -4.74
CA PRO A 72 3.46 -11.52 -4.18
C PRO A 72 3.11 -11.85 -2.72
N LEU A 73 3.01 -13.13 -2.37
CA LEU A 73 2.69 -13.58 -1.02
C LEU A 73 3.75 -13.16 0.00
N ILE A 74 5.04 -13.33 -0.33
CA ILE A 74 6.15 -12.93 0.55
C ILE A 74 6.09 -11.43 0.84
N PHE A 75 5.94 -10.61 -0.20
CA PHE A 75 5.88 -9.15 -0.02
C PHE A 75 4.60 -8.70 0.71
N ALA A 76 3.46 -9.36 0.46
CA ALA A 76 2.23 -9.11 1.21
C ALA A 76 2.37 -9.48 2.69
N ALA A 77 3.05 -10.58 3.02
CA ALA A 77 3.32 -10.97 4.39
C ALA A 77 4.25 -9.97 5.10
N ILE A 78 5.29 -9.47 4.41
CA ILE A 78 6.15 -8.41 4.93
C ILE A 78 5.33 -7.15 5.23
N LEU A 79 4.48 -6.71 4.29
CA LEU A 79 3.61 -5.54 4.49
C LEU A 79 2.62 -5.74 5.65
N ALA A 80 2.08 -6.95 5.79
CA ALA A 80 1.19 -7.29 6.90
C ALA A 80 1.90 -7.16 8.24
N VAL A 81 3.14 -7.65 8.37
CA VAL A 81 3.94 -7.48 9.60
C VAL A 81 4.25 -6.00 9.85
N MET A 82 4.66 -5.27 8.80
CA MET A 82 4.96 -3.83 8.91
C MET A 82 3.76 -3.02 9.37
N THR A 83 2.55 -3.35 8.94
CA THR A 83 1.31 -2.67 9.34
C THR A 83 0.77 -3.16 10.69
N TYR A 84 0.98 -4.44 11.02
CA TYR A 84 0.55 -5.03 12.27
C TYR A 84 1.30 -4.48 13.49
N ILE A 85 2.62 -4.27 13.39
CA ILE A 85 3.43 -3.80 14.52
C ILE A 85 2.97 -2.41 15.02
N PRO A 86 2.82 -1.38 14.17
CA PRO A 86 2.30 -0.08 14.57
C PRO A 86 0.86 -0.18 15.11
N HIS A 87 0.00 -0.94 14.42
CA HIS A 87 -1.36 -1.17 14.87
C HIS A 87 -1.42 -1.72 16.30
N LYS A 88 -0.56 -2.70 16.63
CA LYS A 88 -0.54 -3.29 17.96
C LYS A 88 0.14 -2.40 19.01
N THR A 89 1.07 -1.54 18.61
CA THR A 89 1.80 -0.63 19.51
C THR A 89 1.12 0.73 19.67
N GLY A 90 -0.07 0.92 19.10
CA GLY A 90 -0.80 2.20 19.15
C GLY A 90 -0.13 3.32 18.34
N LYS A 91 0.81 2.98 17.46
CA LYS A 91 1.48 3.91 16.57
C LYS A 91 0.80 3.86 15.21
N LEU A 92 0.57 5.01 14.60
CA LEU A 92 0.15 5.08 13.20
C LEU A 92 1.39 4.94 12.32
N LEU A 93 1.25 4.14 11.25
CA LEU A 93 2.21 4.09 10.14
C LEU A 93 1.95 5.28 9.21
#